data_AF-A0A7V0MK33-F1
#
_entry.id   AF-A0A7V0MK33-F1
#
_cell.length_a   1.000
_cell.length_b   1.000
_cell.length_c   1.000
_cell.angle_alpha   90.00
_cell.angle_beta   90.00
_cell.angle_gamma   90.00
#
_symmetry.space_group_name_H-M   'P 1'
#
loop_
_entity.id
_entity.type
_entity.pdbx_description
1 polymer ?
#
loop_
_entity_poly.entity_id
_entity_poly.type
_entity_poly.pdbx_seq_one_letter_code
_entity_poly.pdbx_strand_id
1 'polypeptide(L)'
;MKIHQWLLVTFTTFLLCFTPLSLIIAQEQLPEIVKRIEPSIVLIQTYDKEGKPLAQGSGFFISKNGDVITSRHVILDAFRAEIKTAQGKVYSITQVVAEDKEGDIIRLSVDIPQKEVKPLSVSSSYPEVGEKIVVVGNPLGLELTVADGIVSAVRDVPSFGKIIQITAPVSPGSSGSPVVNMKGEVIGVATFQLSEGQNLNFAIPGQRIIKLKSGTGKSLTEWQRQASEEWIASAEGLFYMGLVFFFGEEYEKALSYFEKAVLEDLQNADAYFYMGTAYGELGRYSEAIQAFKQAIRIKPDYAEAHTNMGAAYLELGRYSEAIQALKQAIRIKPDYAEAHDN
;
A
#
# COMPACT_ATOMS: atom_id res chain seq x y z
N MET A 1 29.55 90.02 43.69
CA MET A 1 28.15 89.57 43.90
C MET A 1 27.63 89.03 42.58
N LYS A 2 27.63 87.69 42.41
CA LYS A 2 26.44 86.81 42.40
C LYS A 2 25.56 87.04 41.15
N ILE A 3 25.52 86.11 40.18
CA ILE A 3 24.58 84.95 40.03
C ILE A 3 23.68 85.24 38.79
N HIS A 4 23.29 84.35 37.87
CA HIS A 4 23.61 82.96 37.47
C HIS A 4 23.25 82.89 35.98
N GLN A 5 24.13 82.32 35.14
CA GLN A 5 23.85 82.03 33.73
C GLN A 5 23.52 80.54 33.56
N TRP A 6 22.51 80.30 32.73
CA TRP A 6 21.99 79.00 32.34
C TRP A 6 23.05 78.14 31.64
N LEU A 7 23.14 76.86 32.00
CA LEU A 7 23.85 75.83 31.23
C LEU A 7 22.85 74.70 30.94
N LEU A 8 22.46 74.61 29.67
CA LEU A 8 21.75 73.47 29.10
C LEU A 8 22.65 72.23 29.23
N VAL A 9 22.13 71.18 29.86
CA VAL A 9 22.70 69.83 29.78
C VAL A 9 21.85 69.04 28.79
N THR A 10 22.38 68.76 27.61
CA THR A 10 21.79 67.80 26.66
C THR A 10 22.25 66.40 27.05
N PHE A 11 21.32 65.58 27.56
CA PHE A 11 21.50 64.15 27.75
C PHE A 11 20.93 63.42 26.52
N THR A 12 21.77 63.01 25.59
CA THR A 12 21.41 62.09 24.51
C THR A 12 21.49 60.66 25.04
N THR A 13 20.36 60.08 25.39
CA THR A 13 20.22 58.63 25.63
C THR A 13 20.38 57.88 24.32
N PHE A 14 21.48 57.15 24.17
CA PHE A 14 21.70 56.21 23.08
C PHE A 14 20.95 54.91 23.41
N LEU A 15 19.75 54.74 22.86
CA LEU A 15 19.00 53.49 22.97
C LEU A 15 19.56 52.49 21.94
N LEU A 16 20.48 51.64 22.37
CA LEU A 16 20.93 50.47 21.60
C LEU A 16 19.76 49.47 21.55
N CYS A 17 18.94 49.56 20.49
CA CYS A 17 18.00 48.50 20.13
C CYS A 17 18.79 47.28 19.68
N PHE A 18 19.10 46.37 20.61
CA PHE A 18 19.36 44.97 20.27
C PHE A 18 18.04 44.35 19.81
N THR A 19 17.79 44.33 18.50
CA THR A 19 16.80 43.39 17.96
C THR A 19 17.37 41.99 18.13
N PRO A 20 16.65 41.03 18.74
CA PRO A 20 17.07 39.66 18.64
C PRO A 20 17.00 39.31 17.15
N LEU A 21 18.11 38.80 16.63
CA LEU A 21 18.15 38.16 15.32
C LEU A 21 17.23 36.94 15.41
N SER A 22 15.92 37.17 15.28
CA SER A 22 14.95 36.11 15.09
C SER A 22 15.41 35.40 13.82
N LEU A 23 15.94 34.19 14.00
CA LEU A 23 16.10 33.20 12.95
C LEU A 23 14.71 33.01 12.33
N ILE A 24 14.38 33.87 11.37
CA ILE A 24 13.37 33.59 10.38
C ILE A 24 14.00 32.46 9.59
N ILE A 25 13.60 31.23 9.92
CA ILE A 25 13.81 30.09 9.05
C ILE A 25 13.10 30.51 7.76
N ALA A 26 13.87 30.96 6.77
CA ALA A 26 13.35 31.30 5.47
C ALA A 26 12.70 30.02 4.93
N GLN A 27 11.37 29.99 4.90
CA GLN A 27 10.64 28.91 4.25
C GLN A 27 10.99 29.01 2.77
N GLU A 28 11.76 28.02 2.26
CA GLU A 28 12.15 27.99 0.86
C GLU A 28 10.93 28.10 -0.05
N GLN A 29 11.09 28.80 -1.16
CA GLN A 29 10.02 28.90 -2.15
C GLN A 29 9.88 27.58 -2.92
N LEU A 30 8.66 27.28 -3.36
CA LEU A 30 8.33 26.03 -4.06
C LEU A 30 9.30 25.68 -5.22
N PRO A 31 9.75 26.63 -6.08
CA PRO A 31 10.71 26.31 -7.14
C PRO A 31 12.10 25.88 -6.64
N GLU A 32 12.55 26.45 -5.52
CA GLU A 32 13.87 26.16 -4.95
C GLU A 32 13.91 24.74 -4.36
N ILE A 33 12.87 24.37 -3.62
CA ILE A 33 12.76 23.03 -3.06
C ILE A 33 12.66 21.99 -4.18
N VAL A 34 11.85 22.22 -5.21
CA VAL A 34 11.71 21.31 -6.36
C VAL A 34 13.08 21.08 -7.01
N LYS A 35 13.78 22.16 -7.36
CA LYS A 35 15.12 22.08 -7.98
C LYS A 35 16.13 21.33 -7.13
N ARG A 36 16.01 21.44 -5.80
CA ARG A 36 16.89 20.75 -4.85
C ARG A 36 16.58 19.25 -4.77
N ILE A 37 15.31 18.85 -4.77
CA ILE A 37 14.91 17.44 -4.57
C ILE A 37 14.86 16.64 -5.87
N GLU A 38 14.59 17.27 -7.02
CA GLU A 38 14.43 16.62 -8.33
C GLU A 38 15.55 15.63 -8.69
N PRO A 39 16.85 15.93 -8.47
CA PRO A 39 17.93 14.98 -8.77
C PRO A 39 17.91 13.71 -7.91
N SER A 40 17.10 13.69 -6.85
CA SER A 40 16.95 12.56 -5.94
C SER A 40 15.88 11.57 -6.39
N ILE A 41 15.10 11.94 -7.41
CA ILE A 41 13.88 11.24 -7.83
C ILE A 41 14.19 10.46 -9.10
N VAL A 42 13.64 9.26 -9.15
CA VAL A 42 13.87 8.32 -10.24
C VAL A 42 12.54 7.79 -10.75
N LEU A 43 12.52 7.54 -12.05
CA LEU A 43 11.52 6.70 -12.66
C LEU A 43 11.89 5.23 -12.46
N ILE A 44 10.91 4.36 -12.19
CA ILE A 44 11.12 2.92 -12.11
C ILE A 44 10.37 2.26 -13.27
N GLN A 45 11.07 1.40 -14.01
CA GLN A 45 10.51 0.63 -15.12
C GLN A 45 10.78 -0.85 -14.87
N THR A 46 9.76 -1.67 -15.08
CA THR A 46 9.85 -3.12 -14.88
C THR A 46 9.57 -3.87 -16.15
N TYR A 47 10.10 -5.08 -16.23
CA TYR A 47 10.06 -5.91 -17.43
C TYR A 47 9.76 -7.37 -17.09
N ASP A 48 9.05 -8.04 -17.99
CA ASP A 48 8.83 -9.49 -17.93
C ASP A 48 10.09 -10.27 -18.36
N LYS A 49 9.98 -11.59 -18.34
CA LYS A 49 11.07 -12.50 -18.73
C LYS A 49 11.43 -12.40 -20.23
N GLU A 50 10.51 -11.92 -21.06
CA GLU A 50 10.73 -11.61 -22.49
C GLU A 50 11.33 -10.21 -22.72
N GLY A 51 11.48 -9.40 -21.66
CA GLY A 51 12.00 -8.04 -21.72
C GLY A 51 11.00 -6.98 -22.15
N LYS A 52 9.69 -7.27 -22.15
CA LYS A 52 8.64 -6.29 -22.43
C LYS A 52 8.32 -5.47 -21.18
N PRO A 53 8.03 -4.16 -21.31
CA PRO A 53 7.62 -3.34 -20.19
C PRO A 53 6.35 -3.89 -19.52
N LEU A 54 6.37 -4.02 -18.19
CA LEU A 54 5.24 -4.50 -17.38
C LEU A 54 4.55 -3.35 -16.65
N ALA A 55 5.30 -2.62 -15.82
CA ALA A 55 4.78 -1.55 -15.01
C ALA A 55 5.78 -0.40 -14.93
N GLN A 56 5.26 0.74 -14.45
CA GLN A 56 6.02 1.94 -14.26
C GLN A 56 5.60 2.60 -12.95
N GLY A 57 6.56 3.14 -12.22
CA GLY A 57 6.33 3.90 -11.00
C GLY A 57 7.42 4.93 -10.77
N SER A 58 7.40 5.52 -9.57
CA SER A 58 8.38 6.50 -9.13
C SER A 58 9.13 5.99 -7.92
N GLY A 59 10.31 6.54 -7.67
CA GLY A 59 11.06 6.26 -6.46
C GLY A 59 12.02 7.40 -6.15
N PHE A 60 12.74 7.28 -5.06
CA PHE A 60 13.72 8.28 -4.66
C PHE A 60 14.88 7.65 -3.88
N PHE A 61 16.07 8.24 -4.03
CA PHE A 61 17.24 7.81 -3.29
C PHE A 61 17.11 8.13 -1.80
N ILE A 62 17.51 7.18 -0.96
CA ILE A 62 17.48 7.30 0.50
C ILE A 62 18.85 7.13 1.16
N SER A 63 19.84 6.63 0.39
CA SER A 63 21.19 6.37 0.86
C SER A 63 22.22 6.79 -0.18
N LYS A 64 23.44 7.15 0.27
CA LYS A 64 24.58 7.43 -0.62
C LYS A 64 25.05 6.20 -1.41
N ASN A 65 24.66 5.01 -0.99
CA ASN A 65 25.02 3.75 -1.65
C ASN A 65 24.13 3.42 -2.86
N GLY A 66 23.16 4.29 -3.20
CA GLY A 66 22.27 4.08 -4.35
C GLY A 66 20.93 3.44 -3.99
N ASP A 67 20.65 3.20 -2.71
CA ASP A 67 19.36 2.63 -2.31
C ASP A 67 18.20 3.56 -2.63
N VAL A 68 17.15 2.99 -3.20
CA VAL A 68 15.92 3.66 -3.62
C VAL A 68 14.73 3.12 -2.81
N ILE A 69 13.81 4.01 -2.45
CA ILE A 69 12.49 3.67 -1.93
C ILE A 69 11.44 3.81 -3.03
N THR A 70 10.52 2.85 -3.09
CA THR A 70 9.32 2.90 -3.93
C THR A 70 8.18 2.07 -3.30
N SER A 71 7.04 2.00 -3.97
CA SER A 71 5.95 1.11 -3.61
C SER A 71 6.25 -0.34 -4.01
N ARG A 72 5.91 -1.31 -3.15
CA ARG A 72 6.18 -2.74 -3.40
C ARG A 72 5.46 -3.24 -4.65
N HIS A 73 4.22 -2.82 -4.88
CA HIS A 73 3.45 -3.21 -6.06
C HIS A 73 4.08 -2.78 -7.40
N VAL A 74 4.94 -1.76 -7.42
CA VAL A 74 5.59 -1.28 -8.66
C VAL A 74 6.53 -2.34 -9.23
N ILE A 75 7.14 -3.15 -8.36
CA ILE A 75 8.10 -4.20 -8.76
C ILE A 75 7.57 -5.63 -8.59
N LEU A 76 6.31 -5.77 -8.20
CA LEU A 76 5.66 -7.08 -8.19
C LEU A 76 5.70 -7.66 -9.62
N ASP A 77 5.97 -8.95 -9.74
CA ASP A 77 6.03 -9.67 -11.03
C ASP A 77 7.13 -9.22 -12.01
N ALA A 78 7.95 -8.24 -11.65
CA ALA A 78 9.09 -7.77 -12.43
C ALA A 78 10.26 -8.77 -12.46
N PHE A 79 10.50 -9.42 -13.60
CA PHE A 79 11.70 -10.24 -13.80
C PHE A 79 12.98 -9.40 -13.78
N ARG A 80 12.90 -8.19 -14.33
CA ARG A 80 13.94 -7.16 -14.31
C ARG A 80 13.31 -5.82 -13.95
N ALA A 81 14.05 -5.01 -13.19
CA ALA A 81 13.67 -3.63 -12.92
C ALA A 81 14.87 -2.69 -13.09
N GLU A 82 14.60 -1.49 -13.57
CA GLU A 82 15.59 -0.45 -13.82
C GLU A 82 15.07 0.88 -13.27
N ILE A 83 15.99 1.75 -12.87
CA ILE A 83 15.70 3.14 -12.61
C ILE A 83 16.13 4.01 -13.79
N LYS A 84 15.43 5.11 -14.03
CA LYS A 84 15.88 6.21 -14.87
C LYS A 84 15.96 7.49 -14.03
N THR A 85 17.14 8.07 -13.95
CA THR A 85 17.42 9.31 -13.21
C THR A 85 16.79 10.52 -13.89
N ALA A 86 16.66 11.65 -13.16
CA ALA A 86 16.21 12.92 -13.73
C ALA A 86 17.07 13.41 -14.92
N GLN A 87 18.33 12.98 -15.03
CA GLN A 87 19.20 13.28 -16.17
C GLN A 87 19.04 12.29 -17.34
N GLY A 88 18.08 11.35 -17.25
CA GLY A 88 17.74 10.39 -18.28
C GLY A 88 18.62 9.14 -18.34
N LYS A 89 19.58 8.98 -17.41
CA LYS A 89 20.44 7.78 -17.36
C LYS A 89 19.73 6.62 -16.67
N VAL A 90 19.96 5.41 -17.19
CA VAL A 90 19.31 4.18 -16.74
C VAL A 90 20.30 3.30 -15.98
N TYR A 91 19.86 2.73 -14.85
CA TYR A 91 20.65 1.84 -14.00
C TYR A 91 19.81 0.66 -13.50
N SER A 92 20.41 -0.52 -13.40
CA SER A 92 19.71 -1.72 -12.96
C SER A 92 19.46 -1.74 -11.46
N ILE A 93 18.26 -2.15 -11.06
CA ILE A 93 17.96 -2.55 -9.69
C ILE A 93 18.54 -3.96 -9.49
N THR A 94 19.43 -4.11 -8.52
CA THR A 94 20.17 -5.36 -8.31
C THR A 94 19.56 -6.22 -7.22
N GLN A 95 19.05 -5.61 -6.14
CA GLN A 95 18.57 -6.34 -4.97
C GLN A 95 17.37 -5.67 -4.31
N VAL A 96 16.50 -6.50 -3.72
CA VAL A 96 15.55 -6.09 -2.68
C VAL A 96 16.25 -6.18 -1.33
N VAL A 97 16.44 -5.06 -0.67
CA VAL A 97 17.24 -4.93 0.56
C VAL A 97 16.37 -5.00 1.81
N ALA A 98 15.12 -4.51 1.71
CA ALA A 98 14.11 -4.59 2.76
C ALA A 98 12.71 -4.34 2.17
N GLU A 99 11.66 -4.83 2.83
CA GLU A 99 10.27 -4.54 2.47
C GLU A 99 9.38 -4.38 3.70
N ASP A 100 8.36 -3.55 3.56
CA ASP A 100 7.24 -3.39 4.48
C ASP A 100 6.00 -3.77 3.67
N LYS A 101 5.59 -5.04 3.76
CA LYS A 101 4.49 -5.60 2.97
C LYS A 101 3.17 -4.91 3.29
N GLU A 102 2.95 -4.63 4.57
CA GLU A 102 1.72 -4.00 5.06
C GLU A 102 1.63 -2.56 4.56
N GLY A 103 2.73 -1.80 4.64
CA GLY A 103 2.81 -0.42 4.16
C GLY A 103 3.01 -0.28 2.64
N ASP A 104 3.11 -1.39 1.90
CA ASP A 104 3.44 -1.40 0.47
C ASP A 104 4.71 -0.59 0.15
N ILE A 105 5.75 -0.65 1.00
CA ILE A 105 7.03 0.02 0.77
C ILE A 105 8.13 -1.01 0.53
N ILE A 106 9.01 -0.73 -0.42
CA ILE A 106 10.18 -1.55 -0.69
C ILE A 106 11.45 -0.70 -0.84
N ARG A 107 12.56 -1.25 -0.34
CA ARG A 107 13.90 -0.67 -0.46
C ARG A 107 14.74 -1.50 -1.41
N LEU A 108 15.24 -0.86 -2.45
CA LEU A 108 15.94 -1.47 -3.56
C LEU A 108 17.38 -0.97 -3.62
N SER A 109 18.33 -1.85 -3.90
CA SER A 109 19.71 -1.48 -4.22
C SER A 109 19.85 -1.28 -5.72
N VAL A 110 20.57 -0.24 -6.12
CA VAL A 110 20.82 0.09 -7.53
C VAL A 110 22.32 0.12 -7.78
N ASP A 111 22.75 -0.46 -8.91
CA ASP A 111 24.14 -0.33 -9.36
C ASP A 111 24.36 1.03 -10.05
N ILE A 112 24.64 2.05 -9.24
CA ILE A 112 24.80 3.43 -9.68
C ILE A 112 26.06 4.08 -9.06
N PRO A 113 26.84 4.87 -9.81
CA PRO A 113 27.97 5.59 -9.23
C PRO A 113 27.53 6.59 -8.15
N GLN A 114 28.13 6.51 -6.95
CA GLN A 114 27.75 7.34 -5.79
C GLN A 114 27.71 8.85 -6.05
N LYS A 115 28.53 9.35 -7.00
CA LYS A 115 28.53 10.77 -7.40
C LYS A 115 27.21 11.25 -8.01
N GLU A 116 26.44 10.34 -8.59
CA GLU A 116 25.14 10.61 -9.22
C GLU A 116 23.99 10.53 -8.21
N VAL A 117 24.24 9.96 -7.02
CA VAL A 117 23.23 9.74 -5.99
C VAL A 117 23.05 10.97 -5.11
N LYS A 118 21.83 11.52 -5.12
CA LYS A 118 21.39 12.59 -4.21
C LYS A 118 20.29 12.02 -3.31
N PRO A 119 20.59 11.57 -2.08
CA PRO A 119 19.57 10.99 -1.22
C PRO A 119 18.75 12.08 -0.51
N LEU A 120 17.46 11.80 -0.31
CA LEU A 120 16.59 12.59 0.55
C LEU A 120 16.68 12.12 2.01
N SER A 121 16.46 13.06 2.93
CA SER A 121 16.29 12.73 4.35
C SER A 121 14.83 12.41 4.64
N VAL A 122 14.57 11.49 5.57
CA VAL A 122 13.20 11.16 6.01
C VAL A 122 12.92 11.87 7.33
N SER A 123 11.77 12.52 7.43
CA SER A 123 11.33 13.12 8.68
C SER A 123 11.01 12.04 9.72
N SER A 124 11.48 12.24 10.95
CA SER A 124 11.23 11.30 12.05
C SER A 124 9.86 11.49 12.70
N SER A 125 9.24 12.66 12.54
CA SER A 125 7.92 13.02 13.09
C SER A 125 6.80 12.89 12.05
N TYR A 126 5.59 12.58 12.52
CA TYR A 126 4.40 12.69 11.68
C TYR A 126 4.16 14.17 11.32
N PRO A 127 3.65 14.46 10.12
CA PRO A 127 3.37 15.83 9.72
C PRO A 127 2.16 16.39 10.47
N GLU A 128 2.07 17.71 10.51
CA GLU A 128 0.89 18.41 11.03
C GLU A 128 -0.16 18.63 9.94
N VAL A 129 -1.44 18.66 10.32
CA VAL A 129 -2.51 19.02 9.38
C VAL A 129 -2.33 20.48 8.95
N GLY A 130 -2.39 20.72 7.64
CA GLY A 130 -2.12 22.02 7.03
C GLY A 130 -0.65 22.22 6.63
N GLU A 131 0.25 21.30 6.96
CA GLU A 131 1.64 21.36 6.51
C GLU A 131 1.71 21.33 4.97
N LYS A 132 2.43 22.29 4.39
CA LYS A 132 2.65 22.36 2.93
C LYS A 132 3.59 21.25 2.48
N ILE A 133 3.23 20.65 1.35
CA ILE A 133 3.96 19.52 0.77
C ILE A 133 4.15 19.69 -0.74
N VAL A 134 5.10 18.92 -1.26
CA VAL A 134 5.29 18.69 -2.68
C VAL A 134 5.38 17.19 -2.92
N VAL A 135 4.74 16.72 -3.98
CA VAL A 135 4.91 15.40 -4.56
C VAL A 135 5.59 15.59 -5.91
N VAL A 136 6.71 14.93 -6.12
CA VAL A 136 7.41 14.95 -7.41
C VAL A 136 7.61 13.52 -7.87
N GLY A 137 7.11 13.22 -9.07
CA GLY A 137 7.09 11.86 -9.59
C GLY A 137 6.96 11.83 -11.09
N ASN A 138 6.68 10.66 -11.64
CA ASN A 138 6.60 10.42 -13.08
C ASN A 138 5.24 9.80 -13.47
N PRO A 139 4.10 10.49 -13.23
CA PRO A 139 2.78 9.97 -13.58
C PRO A 139 2.65 9.75 -15.08
N LEU A 140 2.12 8.60 -15.48
CA LEU A 140 1.80 8.28 -16.88
C LEU A 140 2.97 8.48 -17.88
N GLY A 141 4.23 8.36 -17.43
CA GLY A 141 5.39 8.63 -18.28
C GLY A 141 5.72 10.10 -18.51
N LEU A 142 5.00 11.03 -17.88
CA LEU A 142 5.35 12.44 -17.83
C LEU A 142 6.42 12.64 -16.77
N GLU A 143 7.68 12.61 -17.21
CA GLU A 143 8.86 12.69 -16.35
C GLU A 143 8.84 13.95 -15.49
N LEU A 144 9.07 13.77 -14.17
CA LEU A 144 9.27 14.84 -13.18
C LEU A 144 8.09 15.81 -13.05
N THR A 145 6.87 15.29 -13.07
CA THR A 145 5.67 16.09 -12.74
C THR A 145 5.69 16.50 -11.28
N VAL A 146 5.46 17.79 -11.04
CA VAL A 146 5.40 18.40 -9.71
C VAL A 146 3.94 18.68 -9.36
N ALA A 147 3.54 18.28 -8.17
CA ALA A 147 2.25 18.57 -7.58
C ALA A 147 2.43 19.13 -6.17
N ASP A 148 1.87 20.29 -5.87
CA ASP A 148 1.86 20.85 -4.53
C ASP A 148 0.52 20.62 -3.82
N GLY A 149 0.53 20.74 -2.50
CA GLY A 149 -0.66 20.62 -1.69
C GLY A 149 -0.38 20.78 -0.20
N ILE A 150 -1.30 20.26 0.61
CA ILE A 150 -1.15 20.19 2.06
C ILE A 150 -1.46 18.79 2.57
N VAL A 151 -1.01 18.51 3.79
CA VAL A 151 -1.53 17.40 4.59
C VAL A 151 -2.94 17.76 5.05
N SER A 152 -3.96 17.06 4.55
CA SER A 152 -5.36 17.32 4.89
C SER A 152 -5.80 16.57 6.15
N ALA A 153 -5.23 15.40 6.42
CA ALA A 153 -5.46 14.64 7.64
C ALA A 153 -4.33 13.64 7.90
N VAL A 154 -4.15 13.28 9.17
CA VAL A 154 -3.40 12.07 9.57
C VAL A 154 -4.39 11.16 10.28
N ARG A 155 -4.67 9.99 9.70
CA ARG A 155 -5.73 9.09 10.15
C ARG A 155 -5.13 7.84 10.76
N ASP A 156 -5.71 7.37 11.86
CA ASP A 156 -5.44 6.04 12.40
C ASP A 156 -6.37 5.02 11.74
N VAL A 157 -5.77 4.02 11.09
CA VAL A 157 -6.47 2.90 10.45
C VAL A 157 -6.25 1.66 11.33
N PRO A 158 -7.32 0.99 11.79
CA PRO A 158 -7.19 -0.25 12.57
C PRO A 158 -6.29 -1.26 11.85
N SER A 159 -5.41 -1.91 12.60
CA SER A 159 -4.44 -2.91 12.11
C SER A 159 -3.35 -2.40 11.14
N PHE A 160 -3.53 -1.24 10.51
CA PHE A 160 -2.54 -0.61 9.62
C PHE A 160 -1.76 0.54 10.29
N GLY A 161 -2.30 1.14 11.35
CA GLY A 161 -1.72 2.33 11.98
C GLY A 161 -1.98 3.60 11.16
N LYS A 162 -1.03 4.55 11.14
CA LYS A 162 -1.28 5.88 10.55
C LYS A 162 -1.16 5.90 9.03
N ILE A 163 -2.03 6.66 8.37
CA ILE A 163 -1.95 7.05 6.96
C ILE A 163 -2.09 8.56 6.83
N ILE A 164 -1.36 9.17 5.89
CA ILE A 164 -1.41 10.61 5.63
C ILE A 164 -2.34 10.83 4.44
N GLN A 165 -3.37 11.66 4.62
CA GLN A 165 -4.19 12.14 3.52
C GLN A 165 -3.64 13.48 3.04
N ILE A 166 -3.54 13.64 1.73
CA ILE A 166 -2.96 14.83 1.08
C ILE A 166 -3.92 15.42 0.05
N THR A 167 -3.74 16.70 -0.26
CA THR A 167 -4.51 17.36 -1.33
C THR A 167 -3.77 17.38 -2.66
N ALA A 168 -2.46 17.12 -2.66
CA ALA A 168 -1.67 17.07 -3.88
C ALA A 168 -2.20 15.94 -4.79
N PRO A 169 -2.49 16.21 -6.08
CA PRO A 169 -3.01 15.21 -6.98
C PRO A 169 -2.02 14.06 -7.18
N VAL A 170 -2.51 12.82 -7.06
CA VAL A 170 -1.76 11.59 -7.34
C VAL A 170 -2.50 10.83 -8.43
N SER A 171 -1.78 10.32 -9.42
CA SER A 171 -2.34 9.57 -10.54
C SER A 171 -1.52 8.30 -10.81
N PRO A 172 -1.97 7.38 -11.69
CA PRO A 172 -1.20 6.18 -12.01
C PRO A 172 0.23 6.54 -12.49
N GLY A 173 1.23 5.85 -11.92
CA GLY A 173 2.66 6.15 -12.13
C GLY A 173 3.28 7.06 -11.06
N SER A 174 2.47 7.78 -10.27
CA SER A 174 2.96 8.51 -9.09
C SER A 174 3.25 7.59 -7.89
N SER A 175 2.84 6.33 -7.91
CA SER A 175 3.14 5.36 -6.85
C SER A 175 4.64 5.31 -6.57
N GLY A 176 5.02 5.42 -5.29
CA GLY A 176 6.41 5.44 -4.87
C GLY A 176 7.06 6.84 -4.87
N SER A 177 6.37 7.88 -5.32
CA SER A 177 6.90 9.26 -5.29
C SER A 177 7.11 9.74 -3.86
N PRO A 178 8.18 10.50 -3.56
CA PRO A 178 8.32 11.12 -2.26
C PRO A 178 7.28 12.23 -2.06
N VAL A 179 6.64 12.23 -0.90
CA VAL A 179 5.90 13.38 -0.38
C VAL A 179 6.84 14.14 0.55
N VAL A 180 7.15 15.38 0.20
CA VAL A 180 8.23 16.16 0.81
C VAL A 180 7.66 17.43 1.45
N ASN A 181 8.07 17.73 2.69
CA ASN A 181 7.71 18.99 3.34
C ASN A 181 8.56 20.16 2.82
N MET A 182 8.25 21.40 3.21
CA MET A 182 9.02 22.58 2.76
C MET A 182 10.47 22.64 3.27
N LYS A 183 10.90 21.72 4.15
CA LYS A 183 12.31 21.58 4.57
C LYS A 183 13.11 20.66 3.64
N GLY A 184 12.47 19.99 2.69
CA GLY A 184 13.11 19.01 1.81
C GLY A 184 13.18 17.60 2.41
N GLU A 185 12.43 17.33 3.48
CA GLU A 185 12.38 16.02 4.13
C GLU A 185 11.18 15.21 3.62
N VAL A 186 11.39 13.93 3.37
CA VAL A 186 10.32 12.99 3.02
C VAL A 186 9.47 12.72 4.25
N ILE A 187 8.19 13.07 4.19
CA ILE A 187 7.21 12.77 5.23
C ILE A 187 6.40 11.51 4.90
N GLY A 188 6.40 11.07 3.65
CA GLY A 188 5.73 9.85 3.22
C GLY A 188 5.99 9.47 1.76
N VAL A 189 5.41 8.36 1.35
CA VAL A 189 5.48 7.82 -0.01
C VAL A 189 4.08 7.86 -0.61
N ALA A 190 3.91 8.54 -1.75
CA ALA A 190 2.62 8.70 -2.39
C ALA A 190 2.08 7.33 -2.86
N THR A 191 0.81 7.10 -2.57
CA THR A 191 0.02 5.97 -3.06
C THR A 191 -1.36 6.47 -3.47
N PHE A 192 -1.97 5.83 -4.47
CA PHE A 192 -3.29 6.20 -4.94
C PHE A 192 -4.29 5.08 -4.63
N GLN A 193 -5.49 5.46 -4.21
CA GLN A 193 -6.61 4.54 -4.12
C GLN A 193 -7.83 5.15 -4.82
N LEU A 194 -8.42 4.37 -5.72
CA LEU A 194 -9.71 4.69 -6.33
C LEU A 194 -10.81 4.12 -5.43
N SER A 195 -11.71 4.98 -4.96
CA SER A 195 -12.88 4.56 -4.19
C SER A 195 -14.11 5.27 -4.75
N GLU A 196 -15.09 4.50 -5.24
CA GLU A 196 -16.39 5.00 -5.73
C GLU A 196 -16.30 6.16 -6.76
N GLY A 197 -15.26 6.17 -7.60
CA GLY A 197 -15.04 7.23 -8.59
C GLY A 197 -14.45 8.53 -8.04
N GLN A 198 -14.09 8.58 -6.75
CA GLN A 198 -13.32 9.65 -6.15
C GLN A 198 -11.84 9.25 -6.01
N ASN A 199 -10.95 10.19 -6.36
CA ASN A 199 -9.51 10.03 -6.13
C ASN A 199 -9.19 10.42 -4.69
N LEU A 200 -8.85 9.44 -3.86
CA LEU A 200 -8.30 9.70 -2.54
C LEU A 200 -6.77 9.64 -2.62
N ASN A 201 -6.13 10.78 -2.38
CA ASN A 201 -4.68 10.90 -2.40
C ASN A 201 -4.12 10.62 -1.00
N PHE A 202 -3.33 9.57 -0.88
CA PHE A 202 -2.72 9.16 0.37
C PHE A 202 -1.20 9.11 0.26
N ALA A 203 -0.55 9.13 1.42
CA ALA A 203 0.85 8.84 1.55
C ALA A 203 1.10 7.90 2.73
N ILE A 204 1.92 6.90 2.49
CA ILE A 204 2.41 5.98 3.52
C ILE A 204 3.46 6.74 4.35
N PRO A 205 3.36 6.79 5.69
CA PRO A 205 4.24 7.64 6.50
C PRO A 205 5.71 7.26 6.43
N GLY A 206 6.59 8.27 6.39
CA GLY A 206 8.05 8.11 6.32
C GLY A 206 8.64 7.32 7.49
N GLN A 207 7.96 7.26 8.63
CA GLN A 207 8.36 6.43 9.78
C GLN A 207 8.50 4.95 9.41
N ARG A 208 7.72 4.45 8.43
CA ARG A 208 7.86 3.08 7.92
C ARG A 208 9.20 2.88 7.19
N ILE A 209 9.66 3.89 6.45
CA ILE A 209 11.00 3.91 5.82
C ILE A 209 12.11 3.84 6.88
N ILE A 210 11.98 4.57 7.99
CA ILE A 210 12.99 4.57 9.05
C ILE A 210 13.10 3.19 9.72
N LYS A 211 11.99 2.46 9.81
CA LYS A 211 11.94 1.09 10.36
C LYS A 211 12.46 0.03 9.38
N LEU A 212 12.55 0.34 8.08
CA LEU A 212 13.09 -0.55 7.05
C LEU A 212 14.62 -0.67 7.17
N LYS A 213 15.04 -1.55 8.10
CA LYS A 213 16.45 -1.91 8.27
C LYS A 213 16.91 -2.74 7.08
N SER A 214 18.04 -2.34 6.50
CA SER A 214 18.70 -3.12 5.46
C SER A 214 19.13 -4.48 5.99
N GLY A 215 18.65 -5.56 5.37
CA GLY A 215 19.13 -6.92 5.60
C GLY A 215 20.15 -7.35 4.54
N THR A 216 20.42 -8.66 4.49
CA THR A 216 21.07 -9.28 3.32
C THR A 216 20.13 -9.14 2.13
N GLY A 217 20.51 -8.34 1.14
CA GLY A 217 19.70 -8.13 -0.06
C GLY A 217 19.49 -9.42 -0.84
N LYS A 218 18.29 -9.59 -1.38
CA LYS A 218 17.92 -10.70 -2.28
C LYS A 218 17.95 -10.19 -3.70
N SER A 219 18.40 -11.00 -4.66
CA SER A 219 18.14 -10.68 -6.07
C SER A 219 16.62 -10.58 -6.33
N LEU A 220 16.22 -9.85 -7.38
CA LEU A 220 14.79 -9.72 -7.73
C LEU A 220 14.14 -11.10 -7.90
N THR A 221 14.80 -12.02 -8.60
CA THR A 221 14.29 -13.37 -8.83
C THR A 221 14.12 -14.17 -7.54
N GLU A 222 15.09 -14.10 -6.62
CA GLU A 222 14.96 -14.77 -5.31
C GLU A 222 13.83 -14.16 -4.47
N TRP A 223 13.70 -12.83 -4.48
CA TRP A 223 12.61 -12.14 -3.79
C TRP A 223 11.25 -12.51 -4.37
N GLN A 224 11.11 -12.55 -5.70
CA GLN A 224 9.88 -12.97 -6.38
C GLN A 224 9.51 -14.42 -6.08
N ARG A 225 10.49 -15.33 -6.15
CA ARG A 225 10.25 -16.74 -5.81
C ARG A 225 9.74 -16.88 -4.38
N GLN A 226 10.38 -16.19 -3.43
CA GLN A 226 9.91 -16.18 -2.05
C GLN A 226 8.52 -15.56 -1.91
N ALA A 227 8.26 -14.42 -2.56
CA ALA A 227 6.95 -13.78 -2.52
C ALA A 227 5.85 -14.69 -3.10
N SER A 228 6.18 -15.46 -4.15
CA SER A 228 5.29 -16.46 -4.74
C SER A 228 5.08 -17.66 -3.81
N GLU A 229 6.15 -18.19 -3.20
CA GLU A 229 6.07 -19.30 -2.22
C GLU A 229 5.24 -18.90 -0.99
N GLU A 230 5.44 -17.69 -0.47
CA GLU A 230 4.66 -17.13 0.63
C GLU A 230 3.20 -16.89 0.23
N TRP A 231 2.93 -16.39 -0.98
CA TRP A 231 1.57 -16.23 -1.46
C TRP A 231 0.86 -17.59 -1.58
N ILE A 232 1.51 -18.59 -2.19
CA ILE A 232 0.98 -19.96 -2.29
C ILE A 232 0.77 -20.58 -0.90
N ALA A 233 1.52 -20.16 0.12
CA ALA A 233 1.36 -20.59 1.50
C ALA A 233 0.34 -19.77 2.32
N SER A 234 -0.12 -18.61 1.81
CA SER A 234 -1.10 -17.76 2.48
C SER A 234 -2.52 -18.31 2.36
N ALA A 235 -3.42 -17.89 3.25
CA ALA A 235 -4.85 -18.26 3.16
C ALA A 235 -5.45 -17.97 1.77
N GLU A 236 -5.13 -16.82 1.18
CA GLU A 236 -5.62 -16.41 -0.15
C GLU A 236 -5.06 -17.30 -1.27
N GLY A 237 -3.75 -17.54 -1.30
CA GLY A 237 -3.15 -18.39 -2.33
C GLY A 237 -3.54 -19.86 -2.17
N LEU A 238 -3.68 -20.36 -0.95
CA LEU A 238 -4.22 -21.70 -0.67
C LEU A 238 -5.68 -21.82 -1.15
N PHE A 239 -6.50 -20.81 -0.88
CA PHE A 239 -7.88 -20.76 -1.36
C PHE A 239 -7.93 -20.76 -2.89
N TYR A 240 -7.11 -19.93 -3.55
CA TYR A 240 -7.01 -19.91 -5.01
C TYR A 240 -6.59 -21.27 -5.59
N MET A 241 -5.59 -21.92 -5.00
CA MET A 241 -5.19 -23.27 -5.42
C MET A 241 -6.34 -24.28 -5.24
N GLY A 242 -7.11 -24.17 -4.16
CA GLY A 242 -8.32 -24.96 -3.97
C GLY A 242 -9.33 -24.75 -5.10
N LEU A 243 -9.57 -23.50 -5.51
CA LEU A 243 -10.46 -23.20 -6.64
C LEU A 243 -9.96 -23.81 -7.96
N VAL A 244 -8.65 -23.75 -8.23
CA VAL A 244 -8.06 -24.35 -9.45
C VAL A 244 -8.38 -25.84 -9.54
N PHE A 245 -8.18 -26.58 -8.44
CA PHE A 245 -8.52 -28.01 -8.41
C PHE A 245 -10.02 -28.26 -8.42
N PHE A 246 -10.81 -27.41 -7.76
CA PHE A 246 -12.27 -27.51 -7.72
C PHE A 246 -12.88 -27.41 -9.13
N PHE A 247 -12.50 -26.39 -9.91
CA PHE A 247 -12.97 -26.23 -11.29
C PHE A 247 -12.33 -27.23 -12.26
N GLY A 248 -11.25 -27.90 -11.84
CA GLY A 248 -10.71 -29.08 -12.51
C GLY A 248 -11.38 -30.40 -12.12
N GLU A 249 -12.45 -30.36 -11.31
CA GLU A 249 -13.20 -31.51 -10.78
C GLU A 249 -12.36 -32.48 -9.90
N GLU A 250 -11.20 -32.03 -9.42
CA GLU A 250 -10.34 -32.78 -8.52
C GLU A 250 -10.70 -32.47 -7.05
N TYR A 251 -11.92 -32.80 -6.64
CA TYR A 251 -12.53 -32.33 -5.39
C TYR A 251 -11.75 -32.71 -4.11
N GLU A 252 -11.19 -33.92 -4.01
CA GLU A 252 -10.37 -34.31 -2.85
C GLU A 252 -9.08 -33.48 -2.72
N LYS A 253 -8.46 -33.10 -3.86
CA LYS A 253 -7.32 -32.18 -3.83
C LYS A 253 -7.76 -30.77 -3.45
N ALA A 254 -8.87 -30.30 -4.02
CA ALA A 254 -9.43 -28.99 -3.68
C ALA A 254 -9.70 -28.85 -2.17
N LEU A 255 -10.32 -29.87 -1.56
CA LEU A 255 -10.55 -29.94 -0.11
C LEU A 255 -9.27 -29.78 0.69
N SER A 256 -8.19 -30.48 0.31
CA SER A 256 -6.90 -30.37 1.02
C SER A 256 -6.31 -28.96 1.02
N TYR A 257 -6.60 -28.15 -0.01
CA TYR A 257 -6.17 -26.76 -0.11
C TYR A 257 -7.09 -25.82 0.65
N PHE A 258 -8.41 -26.00 0.55
CA PHE A 258 -9.35 -25.21 1.33
C PHE A 258 -9.21 -25.44 2.83
N GLU A 259 -8.95 -26.68 3.28
CA GLU A 259 -8.66 -27.00 4.68
C GLU A 259 -7.43 -26.24 5.20
N LYS A 260 -6.37 -26.15 4.40
CA LYS A 260 -5.19 -25.34 4.74
C LYS A 260 -5.54 -23.85 4.74
N ALA A 261 -6.31 -23.37 3.77
CA ALA A 261 -6.72 -21.97 3.68
C ALA A 261 -7.49 -21.52 4.92
N VAL A 262 -8.41 -22.33 5.43
CA VAL A 262 -9.17 -22.00 6.66
C VAL A 262 -8.34 -22.16 7.93
N LEU A 263 -7.29 -22.98 7.94
CA LEU A 263 -6.34 -23.04 9.05
C LEU A 263 -5.51 -21.75 9.16
N GLU A 264 -5.15 -21.16 8.02
CA GLU A 264 -4.46 -19.87 7.96
C GLU A 264 -5.40 -18.68 8.24
N ASP A 265 -6.65 -18.74 7.75
CA ASP A 265 -7.69 -17.75 8.06
C ASP A 265 -9.04 -18.41 8.37
N LEU A 266 -9.33 -18.52 9.67
CA LEU A 266 -10.57 -19.09 10.19
C LEU A 266 -11.82 -18.24 9.84
N GLN A 267 -11.64 -17.04 9.31
CA GLN A 267 -12.72 -16.13 8.92
C GLN A 267 -12.96 -16.12 7.40
N ASN A 268 -12.36 -17.04 6.65
CA ASN A 268 -12.58 -17.18 5.21
C ASN A 268 -13.90 -17.93 4.92
N ALA A 269 -15.01 -17.19 4.82
CA ALA A 269 -16.34 -17.74 4.54
C ALA A 269 -16.40 -18.46 3.18
N ASP A 270 -15.70 -17.96 2.17
CA ASP A 270 -15.73 -18.50 0.81
C ASP A 270 -15.01 -19.86 0.76
N ALA A 271 -13.88 -20.01 1.46
CA ALA A 271 -13.19 -21.31 1.58
C ALA A 271 -14.10 -22.38 2.21
N TYR A 272 -14.81 -22.05 3.29
CA TYR A 272 -15.80 -22.97 3.88
C TYR A 272 -16.96 -23.28 2.93
N PHE A 273 -17.43 -22.31 2.15
CA PHE A 273 -18.48 -22.53 1.15
C PHE A 273 -18.02 -23.53 0.08
N TYR A 274 -16.83 -23.32 -0.51
CA TYR A 274 -16.31 -24.23 -1.53
C TYR A 274 -15.92 -25.61 -0.97
N MET A 275 -15.51 -25.71 0.30
CA MET A 275 -15.42 -27.01 0.98
C MET A 275 -16.78 -27.72 1.01
N GLY A 276 -17.84 -26.99 1.37
CA GLY A 276 -19.19 -27.53 1.42
C GLY A 276 -19.64 -28.07 0.07
N THR A 277 -19.41 -27.29 -1.00
CA THR A 277 -19.73 -27.70 -2.37
C THR A 277 -18.91 -28.91 -2.79
N ALA A 278 -17.59 -28.92 -2.55
CA ALA A 278 -16.72 -30.05 -2.88
C ALA A 278 -17.11 -31.34 -2.15
N TYR A 279 -17.50 -31.26 -0.88
CA TYR A 279 -18.05 -32.41 -0.16
C TYR A 279 -19.37 -32.89 -0.78
N GLY A 280 -20.25 -31.97 -1.22
CA GLY A 280 -21.49 -32.30 -1.92
C GLY A 280 -21.25 -33.08 -3.22
N GLU A 281 -20.31 -32.63 -4.05
CA GLU A 281 -19.90 -33.30 -5.29
C GLU A 281 -19.33 -34.71 -5.04
N LEU A 282 -18.72 -34.92 -3.87
CA LEU A 282 -18.21 -36.21 -3.42
C LEU A 282 -19.29 -37.08 -2.73
N GLY A 283 -20.53 -36.62 -2.62
CA GLY A 283 -21.63 -37.30 -1.91
C GLY A 283 -21.51 -37.28 -0.38
N ARG A 284 -20.59 -36.46 0.16
CA ARG A 284 -20.29 -36.31 1.59
C ARG A 284 -21.17 -35.23 2.22
N TYR A 285 -22.49 -35.41 2.10
CA TYR A 285 -23.47 -34.36 2.43
C TYR A 285 -23.46 -33.93 3.91
N SER A 286 -23.07 -34.82 4.84
CA SER A 286 -22.96 -34.46 6.25
C SER A 286 -21.83 -33.48 6.51
N GLU A 287 -20.65 -33.70 5.92
CA GLU A 287 -19.54 -32.75 5.97
C GLU A 287 -19.87 -31.46 5.24
N ALA A 288 -20.56 -31.55 4.09
CA ALA A 288 -21.01 -30.39 3.32
C ALA A 288 -21.84 -29.42 4.20
N ILE A 289 -22.82 -29.96 4.93
CA ILE A 289 -23.66 -29.17 5.85
C ILE A 289 -22.83 -28.48 6.93
N GLN A 290 -21.81 -29.14 7.49
CA GLN A 290 -20.97 -28.52 8.52
C GLN A 290 -20.14 -27.37 7.95
N ALA A 291 -19.58 -27.54 6.75
CA ALA A 291 -18.81 -26.51 6.08
C ALA A 291 -19.71 -25.29 5.73
N PHE A 292 -20.91 -25.51 5.18
CA PHE A 292 -21.86 -24.43 4.92
C PHE A 292 -22.29 -23.71 6.20
N LYS A 293 -22.49 -24.41 7.32
CA LYS A 293 -22.77 -23.77 8.62
C LYS A 293 -21.64 -22.84 9.07
N GLN A 294 -20.38 -23.19 8.82
CA GLN A 294 -19.25 -22.31 9.12
C GLN A 294 -19.26 -21.08 8.21
N ALA A 295 -19.45 -21.26 6.90
CA ALA A 295 -19.57 -20.15 5.95
C ALA A 295 -20.69 -19.17 6.37
N ILE A 296 -21.87 -19.69 6.72
CA ILE A 296 -23.03 -18.90 7.20
C ILE A 296 -22.75 -18.22 8.55
N ARG A 297 -22.04 -18.89 9.47
CA ARG A 297 -21.67 -18.29 10.77
C ARG A 297 -20.80 -17.04 10.58
N ILE A 298 -19.89 -17.08 9.60
CA ILE A 298 -18.97 -15.99 9.28
C ILE A 298 -19.69 -14.90 8.45
N LYS A 299 -20.47 -15.32 7.45
CA LYS A 299 -21.23 -14.47 6.54
C LYS A 299 -22.72 -14.86 6.56
N PRO A 300 -23.52 -14.29 7.49
CA PRO A 300 -24.93 -14.68 7.67
C PRO A 300 -25.87 -14.36 6.49
N ASP A 301 -25.43 -13.51 5.56
CA ASP A 301 -26.13 -13.12 4.34
C ASP A 301 -25.63 -13.88 3.10
N TYR A 302 -24.96 -15.03 3.28
CA TYR A 302 -24.48 -15.86 2.18
C TYR A 302 -25.60 -16.76 1.63
N ALA A 303 -26.43 -16.21 0.74
CA ALA A 303 -27.60 -16.89 0.17
C ALA A 303 -27.25 -18.22 -0.51
N GLU A 304 -26.16 -18.27 -1.28
CA GLU A 304 -25.68 -19.46 -1.99
C GLU A 304 -25.35 -20.60 -1.00
N ALA A 305 -24.72 -20.30 0.14
CA ALA A 305 -24.42 -21.28 1.18
C ALA A 305 -25.69 -21.85 1.83
N HIS A 306 -26.73 -21.02 2.00
CA HIS A 306 -28.03 -21.48 2.49
C HIS A 306 -28.73 -22.41 1.50
N THR A 307 -28.70 -22.10 0.21
CA THR A 307 -29.28 -22.95 -0.84
C THR A 307 -28.57 -24.29 -0.91
N ASN A 308 -27.25 -24.31 -1.00
CA ASN A 308 -26.48 -25.55 -1.11
C ASN A 308 -26.57 -26.42 0.15
N MET A 309 -26.67 -25.79 1.33
CA MET A 309 -26.97 -26.53 2.57
C MET A 309 -28.38 -27.14 2.53
N GLY A 310 -29.36 -26.43 1.96
CA GLY A 310 -30.71 -26.95 1.72
C GLY A 310 -30.70 -28.17 0.83
N ALA A 311 -30.02 -28.11 -0.31
CA ALA A 311 -29.83 -29.24 -1.23
C ALA A 311 -29.16 -30.44 -0.53
N ALA A 312 -28.08 -30.21 0.23
CA ALA A 312 -27.42 -31.27 0.98
C ALA A 312 -28.33 -31.91 2.05
N TYR A 313 -29.26 -31.16 2.66
CA TYR A 313 -30.27 -31.74 3.55
C TYR A 313 -31.30 -32.58 2.80
N LEU A 314 -31.70 -32.20 1.57
CA LEU A 314 -32.61 -32.98 0.73
C LEU A 314 -32.01 -34.35 0.39
N GLU A 315 -30.74 -34.39 0.01
CA GLU A 315 -30.01 -35.62 -0.29
C GLU A 315 -29.93 -36.57 0.92
N LEU A 316 -29.95 -36.02 2.14
CA LEU A 316 -30.02 -36.79 3.39
C LEU A 316 -31.45 -37.10 3.87
N GLY A 317 -32.49 -36.71 3.12
CA GLY A 317 -33.89 -36.88 3.49
C GLY A 317 -34.37 -35.98 4.65
N ARG A 318 -33.61 -34.93 4.97
CA ARG A 318 -33.88 -33.98 6.08
C ARG A 318 -34.69 -32.78 5.61
N TYR A 319 -35.92 -33.04 5.15
CA TYR A 319 -36.76 -32.07 4.47
C TYR A 319 -37.11 -30.83 5.31
N SER A 320 -37.28 -30.99 6.63
CA SER A 320 -37.64 -29.86 7.51
C SER A 320 -36.51 -28.83 7.59
N GLU A 321 -35.28 -29.29 7.73
CA GLU A 321 -34.09 -28.44 7.75
C GLU A 321 -33.80 -27.84 6.37
N ALA A 322 -34.04 -28.59 5.29
CA ALA A 322 -33.91 -28.09 3.93
C ALA A 322 -34.82 -26.87 3.67
N ILE A 323 -36.11 -26.98 4.02
CA ILE A 323 -37.09 -25.89 3.88
C ILE A 323 -36.65 -24.65 4.66
N GLN A 324 -36.11 -24.82 5.87
CA GLN A 324 -35.62 -23.69 6.66
C GLN A 324 -34.43 -22.99 6.00
N ALA A 325 -33.48 -23.77 5.46
CA ALA A 325 -32.31 -23.24 4.78
C ALA A 325 -32.71 -22.47 3.50
N LEU A 326 -33.57 -23.04 2.66
CA LEU A 326 -34.04 -22.43 1.42
C LEU A 326 -34.87 -21.16 1.68
N LYS A 327 -35.76 -21.16 2.69
CA LYS A 327 -36.49 -19.95 3.11
C LYS A 327 -35.56 -18.81 3.51
N GLN A 328 -34.45 -19.14 4.17
CA GLN A 328 -33.45 -18.14 4.53
C GLN A 328 -32.73 -17.60 3.29
N ALA A 329 -32.36 -18.45 2.33
CA ALA A 329 -31.78 -18.02 1.06
C ALA A 329 -32.70 -17.05 0.31
N ILE A 330 -33.99 -17.40 0.16
CA ILE A 330 -35.01 -16.55 -0.48
C ILE A 330 -35.18 -15.23 0.28
N ARG A 331 -35.16 -15.25 1.62
CA ARG A 331 -35.27 -14.01 2.41
C ARG A 331 -34.08 -13.07 2.18
N ILE A 332 -32.87 -13.62 2.04
CA ILE A 332 -31.66 -12.85 1.77
C ILE A 332 -31.67 -12.32 0.33
N LYS A 333 -32.01 -13.19 -0.63
CA LYS A 333 -32.02 -12.89 -2.07
C LYS A 333 -33.31 -13.40 -2.69
N PRO A 334 -34.38 -12.57 -2.70
CA PRO A 334 -35.72 -12.98 -3.18
C PRO A 334 -35.74 -13.46 -4.63
N ASP A 335 -34.83 -12.94 -5.46
CA ASP A 335 -34.71 -13.27 -6.88
C ASP A 335 -33.74 -14.43 -7.16
N TYR A 336 -33.32 -15.19 -6.15
CA TYR A 336 -32.42 -16.33 -6.34
C TYR A 336 -33.17 -17.55 -6.87
N ALA A 337 -33.26 -17.67 -8.19
CA ALA A 337 -34.02 -18.71 -8.90
C ALA A 337 -33.76 -20.13 -8.39
N GLU A 338 -32.51 -20.48 -8.13
CA GLU A 338 -32.10 -21.81 -7.67
C GLU A 338 -32.66 -22.19 -6.28
N ALA A 339 -32.98 -21.22 -5.42
CA ALA A 339 -33.63 -21.51 -4.13
C ALA A 339 -35.15 -21.75 -4.24
N HIS A 340 -35.77 -21.36 -5.37
CA HIS A 340 -37.19 -21.63 -5.65
C HIS A 340 -37.38 -22.97 -6.38
N ASP A 341 -36.36 -23.43 -7.11
CA ASP A 341 -36.40 -24.65 -7.92
C ASP A 341 -36.06 -25.93 -7.12
N ASN A 342 -35.31 -25.81 -6.01
CA ASN A 342 -34.89 -26.91 -5.13
C ASN A 342 -35.85 -27.14 -3.95
#